data_AF-A0A1B7YEZ0-F1
#
_entry.id   AF-A0A1B7YEZ0-F1
#
_cell.length_a   1.000
_cell.length_b   1.000
_cell.length_c   1.000
_cell.angle_alpha   90.00
_cell.angle_beta   90.00
_cell.angle_gamma   90.00
#
_symmetry.space_group_name_H-M   'P 1'
#
loop_
_entity.id
_entity.type
_entity.pdbx_description
1 polymer ?
#
loop_
_entity_poly.entity_id
_entity_poly.type
_entity_poly.pdbx_seq_one_letter_code
_entity_poly.pdbx_strand_id
1 'polypeptide(L)'
;MATAVTRRATSRVTFESAEQVRKWGRSWRLRREVEAMAYVRRKTSIPVPAIIDVCLDDDPEKEDCWFVMERLPGCQLGTAWPEMDDKARSETIRQLRSYLDELHQLRHSDPGFIGSVSGGPSYDHRLTNMRTCGPFASVAEFHDFLVAPRPGLPTPRMVRQVSKPVS
;
A
#
# COMPACT_ATOMS: atom_id res chain seq x y z
N MET A 1 -39.95 4.94 18.19
CA MET A 1 -39.59 4.47 16.83
C MET A 1 -38.29 5.14 16.44
N ALA A 2 -37.17 4.42 16.52
CA ALA A 2 -35.87 4.92 16.09
C ALA A 2 -35.69 4.52 14.62
N THR A 3 -35.74 5.52 13.74
CA THR A 3 -35.53 5.32 12.31
C THR A 3 -34.07 4.92 12.10
N ALA A 4 -33.84 3.63 11.83
CA ALA A 4 -32.55 3.14 11.38
C ALA A 4 -32.24 3.81 10.04
N VAL A 5 -31.36 4.81 10.07
CA VAL A 5 -30.75 5.35 8.86
C VAL A 5 -29.83 4.24 8.35
N THR A 6 -30.33 3.48 7.38
CA THR A 6 -29.54 2.51 6.63
C THR A 6 -28.36 3.24 6.03
N ARG A 7 -27.17 3.04 6.63
CA ARG A 7 -25.92 3.67 6.20
C ARG A 7 -25.63 3.17 4.78
N ARG A 8 -25.98 3.98 3.79
CA ARG A 8 -25.61 3.77 2.39
C ARG A 8 -24.10 3.57 2.38
N ALA A 9 -23.61 2.49 1.76
CA ALA A 9 -22.18 2.20 1.69
C ALA A 9 -21.46 3.44 1.15
N THR A 10 -20.82 4.20 2.03
CA THR A 10 -20.10 5.41 1.68
C THR A 10 -18.97 4.96 0.76
N SER A 11 -18.94 5.49 -0.46
CA SER A 11 -17.81 5.29 -1.37
C SER A 11 -16.51 5.51 -0.58
N ARG A 12 -15.56 4.59 -0.71
CA ARG A 12 -14.25 4.67 -0.05
C ARG A 12 -13.56 6.02 -0.28
N VAL A 13 -13.92 6.71 -1.36
CA VAL A 13 -13.42 8.04 -1.72
C VAL A 13 -14.60 9.00 -1.84
N THR A 14 -14.54 10.14 -1.17
CA THR A 14 -15.52 11.23 -1.23
C THR A 14 -14.83 12.52 -1.64
N PHE A 15 -15.38 13.24 -2.62
CA PHE A 15 -14.90 14.56 -3.01
C PHE A 15 -15.61 15.60 -2.13
N GLU A 16 -14.88 16.25 -1.23
CA GLU A 16 -15.48 17.19 -0.28
C GLU A 16 -15.62 18.59 -0.87
N SER A 17 -14.68 18.96 -1.75
CA SER A 17 -14.67 20.24 -2.45
C SER A 17 -13.92 20.14 -3.78
N ALA A 18 -13.77 21.28 -4.47
CA ALA A 18 -12.94 21.37 -5.66
C ALA A 18 -11.46 21.05 -5.38
N GLU A 19 -11.02 21.18 -4.13
CA GLU A 19 -9.61 21.12 -3.71
C GLU A 19 -9.30 19.96 -2.75
N GLN A 20 -10.31 19.22 -2.27
CA GLN A 20 -10.14 18.22 -1.22
C GLN A 20 -10.85 16.90 -1.52
N VAL A 21 -10.18 15.81 -1.15
CA VAL A 21 -10.69 14.44 -1.23
C VAL A 21 -10.51 13.77 0.13
N ARG A 22 -11.57 13.14 0.63
CA ARG A 22 -11.53 12.26 1.80
C ARG A 22 -11.53 10.80 1.37
N LYS A 23 -10.68 10.01 2.00
CA LYS A 23 -10.67 8.54 1.88
C LYS A 23 -11.04 7.90 3.21
N TRP A 24 -11.89 6.89 3.15
CA TRP A 24 -12.36 6.11 4.29
C TRP A 24 -11.80 4.68 4.25
N GLY A 25 -11.72 4.01 5.39
CA GLY A 25 -11.38 2.60 5.46
C GLY A 25 -10.82 2.18 6.80
N ARG A 26 -10.16 1.02 6.82
CA ARG A 26 -9.50 0.48 8.02
C ARG A 26 -8.23 1.24 8.36
N SER A 27 -7.98 1.41 9.66
CA SER A 27 -6.83 2.16 10.19
C SER A 27 -5.49 1.72 9.60
N TRP A 28 -5.20 0.42 9.56
CA TRP A 28 -3.93 -0.12 9.03
C TRP A 28 -3.73 0.14 7.53
N ARG A 29 -4.81 0.18 6.74
CA ARG A 29 -4.72 0.46 5.29
C ARG A 29 -4.43 1.93 5.06
N LEU A 30 -5.18 2.81 5.72
CA LEU A 30 -5.02 4.25 5.59
C LEU A 30 -3.69 4.72 6.14
N ARG A 31 -3.23 4.17 7.28
CA ARG A 31 -1.91 4.45 7.85
C ARG A 31 -0.79 4.23 6.83
N ARG A 32 -0.79 3.07 6.16
CA ARG A 32 0.21 2.76 5.13
C ARG A 32 0.16 3.71 3.94
N GLU A 33 -1.05 4.07 3.51
CA GLU A 33 -1.24 5.02 2.39
C GLU A 33 -0.71 6.41 2.76
N VAL A 34 -1.07 6.92 3.94
CA VAL A 34 -0.60 8.21 4.47
C VAL A 34 0.92 8.22 4.64
N GLU A 35 1.50 7.19 5.26
CA GLU A 35 2.94 7.08 5.46
C GLU A 35 3.71 7.02 4.13
N ALA A 36 3.23 6.21 3.16
CA ALA A 36 3.85 6.10 1.84
C ALA A 36 3.77 7.42 1.06
N MET A 37 2.60 8.08 1.05
CA MET A 37 2.44 9.38 0.38
C MET A 37 3.36 10.44 0.99
N ALA A 38 3.40 10.53 2.32
CA ALA A 38 4.26 11.49 3.01
C ALA A 38 5.75 11.19 2.77
N TYR A 39 6.14 9.92 2.71
CA TYR A 39 7.52 9.52 2.40
C TYR A 39 7.91 9.89 0.97
N VAL A 40 7.09 9.53 -0.04
CA VAL A 40 7.34 9.84 -1.46
C VAL A 40 7.41 11.35 -1.67
N ARG A 41 6.48 12.12 -1.11
CA ARG A 41 6.46 13.59 -1.23
C ARG A 41 7.74 14.24 -0.70
N ARG A 42 8.29 13.72 0.41
CA ARG A 42 9.51 14.27 1.03
C ARG A 42 10.79 13.88 0.30
N LYS A 43 10.77 12.81 -0.50
CA LYS A 43 11.99 12.19 -1.05
C LYS A 43 12.09 12.25 -2.57
N THR A 44 11.05 12.70 -3.26
CA THR A 44 10.98 12.72 -4.72
C THR A 44 10.33 14.02 -5.19
N SER A 45 10.45 14.29 -6.49
CA SER A 45 9.75 15.37 -7.19
C SER A 45 8.33 15.00 -7.63
N ILE A 46 7.91 13.76 -7.36
CA ILE A 46 6.63 13.22 -7.85
C ILE A 46 5.48 14.01 -7.25
N PRO A 47 4.54 14.51 -8.08
CA PRO A 47 3.39 15.27 -7.61
C PRO A 47 2.35 14.34 -6.96
N VAL A 48 2.58 13.99 -5.70
CA VAL A 48 1.59 13.28 -4.87
C VAL A 48 0.78 14.29 -4.05
N PRO A 49 -0.53 14.07 -3.83
CA PRO A 49 -1.35 14.96 -3.01
C PRO A 49 -0.77 15.20 -1.61
N ALA A 50 -0.83 16.44 -1.09
CA ALA A 50 -0.52 16.67 0.31
C ALA A 50 -1.62 16.10 1.21
N ILE A 51 -1.21 15.52 2.33
CA ILE A 51 -2.13 15.12 3.40
C ILE A 51 -2.50 16.38 4.19
N ILE A 52 -3.81 16.61 4.35
CA ILE A 52 -4.36 17.77 5.07
C ILE A 52 -4.72 17.38 6.50
N ASP A 53 -5.41 16.26 6.68
CA ASP A 53 -5.87 15.79 7.98
C ASP A 53 -6.01 14.27 8.02
N VAL A 54 -5.89 13.68 9.20
CA VAL A 54 -5.83 12.22 9.40
C VAL A 54 -6.57 11.85 10.69
N CYS A 55 -7.53 10.94 10.58
CA CYS A 55 -8.24 10.34 11.71
C CYS A 55 -8.11 8.82 11.63
N LEU A 56 -7.20 8.28 12.43
CA LEU A 56 -6.95 6.84 12.54
C LEU A 56 -7.27 6.40 13.96
N ASP A 57 -7.98 5.29 14.08
CA ASP A 57 -8.24 4.62 15.35
C ASP A 57 -7.26 3.45 15.54
N ASP A 58 -6.94 3.13 16.78
CA ASP A 58 -6.10 1.98 17.12
C ASP A 58 -6.86 0.65 17.08
N ASP A 59 -8.20 0.69 17.08
CA ASP A 59 -9.05 -0.47 16.84
C ASP A 59 -8.93 -0.94 15.36
N PRO A 60 -8.36 -2.13 15.11
CA PRO A 60 -8.13 -2.62 13.75
C PRO A 60 -9.41 -3.06 13.02
N GLU A 61 -10.52 -3.26 13.75
CA GLU A 61 -11.81 -3.67 13.20
C GLU A 61 -12.69 -2.48 12.79
N LYS A 62 -12.34 -1.26 13.23
CA LYS A 62 -13.04 -0.05 12.81
C LYS A 62 -12.77 0.29 11.34
N GLU A 63 -13.84 0.60 10.62
CA GLU A 63 -13.82 0.98 9.21
C GLU A 63 -14.21 2.44 8.94
N ASP A 64 -14.41 3.22 10.00
CA ASP A 64 -14.77 4.64 9.95
C ASP A 64 -13.56 5.58 10.07
N CYS A 65 -12.33 5.04 10.01
CA CYS A 65 -11.13 5.86 9.88
C CYS A 65 -11.11 6.58 8.53
N TRP A 66 -10.41 7.72 8.48
CA TRP A 66 -10.29 8.51 7.26
C TRP A 66 -9.01 9.35 7.22
N PHE A 67 -8.68 9.84 6.03
CA PHE A 67 -7.76 10.97 5.86
C PHE A 67 -8.25 11.88 4.73
N VAL A 68 -7.88 13.15 4.81
CA VAL A 68 -8.16 14.18 3.81
C VAL A 68 -6.86 14.55 3.12
N MET A 69 -6.92 14.70 1.80
CA MET A 69 -5.78 15.10 0.97
C MET A 69 -6.20 16.13 -0.07
N GLU A 70 -5.21 16.84 -0.60
CA GLU A 70 -5.39 17.73 -1.75
C GLU A 70 -6.02 16.98 -2.94
N ARG A 71 -6.89 17.65 -3.68
CA ARG A 71 -7.34 17.20 -4.98
C ARG A 71 -6.42 17.80 -6.04
N LEU A 72 -5.66 16.95 -6.71
CA LEU A 72 -4.82 17.40 -7.82
C LEU A 72 -5.71 17.80 -9.02
N PRO A 73 -5.41 18.94 -9.68
CA PRO A 73 -6.10 19.32 -10.90
C PRO A 73 -5.76 18.35 -12.03
N GLY A 74 -6.70 18.18 -12.97
CA GLY A 74 -6.52 17.34 -14.15
C GLY A 74 -7.52 16.19 -14.23
N CYS A 75 -7.28 15.28 -15.18
CA CYS A 75 -8.09 14.10 -15.41
C CYS A 75 -7.22 12.83 -15.38
N GLN A 76 -7.87 11.67 -15.30
CA GLN A 76 -7.17 10.40 -15.31
C GLN A 76 -6.46 10.21 -16.65
N LEU A 77 -5.20 9.74 -16.61
CA LEU A 77 -4.39 9.56 -17.81
C LEU A 77 -5.08 8.64 -18.84
N GLY A 78 -5.75 7.58 -18.40
CA GLY A 78 -6.49 6.68 -19.30
C GLY A 78 -7.62 7.35 -20.07
N THR A 79 -8.21 8.43 -19.52
CA THR A 79 -9.22 9.24 -20.21
C THR A 79 -8.57 10.24 -21.16
N ALA A 80 -7.47 10.88 -20.77
CA ALA A 80 -6.78 11.86 -21.60
C ALA A 80 -6.04 11.23 -22.79
N TRP A 81 -5.45 10.04 -22.61
CA TRP A 81 -4.52 9.42 -23.54
C TRP A 81 -4.99 9.32 -25.02
N PRO A 82 -6.26 8.96 -25.30
CA PRO A 82 -6.77 8.91 -26.67
C PRO A 82 -6.75 10.28 -27.38
N GLU A 83 -6.93 11.37 -26.62
CA GLU A 83 -7.03 12.73 -27.14
C GLU A 83 -5.67 13.44 -27.25
N MET A 84 -4.62 12.89 -26.62
CA MET A 84 -3.28 13.46 -26.65
C MET A 84 -2.63 13.30 -28.02
N ASP A 85 -1.95 14.35 -28.49
CA ASP A 85 -1.05 14.26 -29.64
C ASP A 85 0.25 13.50 -29.29
N ASP A 86 1.03 13.16 -30.32
CA ASP A 86 2.25 12.35 -30.15
C ASP A 86 3.32 13.07 -29.30
N LYS A 87 3.35 14.40 -29.34
CA LYS A 87 4.27 15.20 -28.53
C LYS A 87 3.90 15.09 -27.05
N ALA A 88 2.63 15.25 -26.71
CA ALA A 88 2.10 15.15 -25.35
C ALA A 88 2.25 13.74 -24.78
N ARG A 89 2.03 12.70 -25.61
CA ARG A 89 2.29 11.30 -25.21
C ARG A 89 3.77 11.06 -24.92
N SER A 90 4.65 11.54 -25.80
CA SER A 90 6.11 11.40 -25.62
C SER A 90 6.59 12.07 -24.34
N GLU A 91 6.09 13.28 -24.06
CA GLU A 91 6.42 14.00 -22.83
C GLU A 91 5.87 13.28 -21.58
N THR A 92 4.64 12.78 -21.63
CA THR A 92 4.07 11.97 -20.54
C THR A 92 4.92 10.74 -20.24
N ILE A 93 5.35 10.01 -21.27
CA ILE A 93 6.21 8.83 -21.10
C ILE A 93 7.54 9.23 -20.46
N ARG A 94 8.12 10.35 -20.88
CA ARG A 94 9.37 10.88 -20.31
C ARG A 94 9.21 11.21 -18.82
N GLN A 95 8.12 11.88 -18.44
CA GLN A 95 7.82 12.22 -17.05
C GLN A 95 7.58 10.97 -16.19
N LEU A 96 6.76 10.03 -16.67
CA LEU A 96 6.50 8.78 -15.95
C LEU A 96 7.80 7.98 -15.74
N ARG A 97 8.68 7.93 -16.73
CA ARG A 97 10.00 7.31 -16.59
C ARG A 97 10.80 7.97 -15.47
N SER A 98 10.89 9.30 -15.47
CA SER A 98 11.58 10.06 -14.41
C SER A 98 11.04 9.73 -13.03
N TYR A 99 9.71 9.72 -12.87
CA TYR A 99 9.07 9.43 -11.59
C TYR A 99 9.32 7.99 -11.12
N LEU A 100 9.28 7.01 -12.03
CA LEU A 100 9.60 5.62 -11.69
C LEU A 100 11.08 5.45 -11.33
N ASP A 101 11.99 6.14 -12.02
CA ASP A 101 13.41 6.14 -11.71
C ASP A 101 13.67 6.70 -10.30
N GLU A 102 13.02 7.82 -9.94
CA GLU A 102 13.08 8.38 -8.59
C GLU A 102 12.55 7.40 -7.53
N LEU A 103 11.41 6.74 -7.77
CA LEU A 103 10.88 5.72 -6.85
C LEU A 103 11.85 4.55 -6.67
N HIS A 104 12.46 4.06 -7.75
CA HIS A 104 13.41 2.96 -7.70
C HIS A 104 14.72 3.32 -6.99
N GLN A 105 15.06 4.60 -6.93
CA GLN A 105 16.22 5.10 -6.20
C GLN A 105 15.95 5.28 -4.70
N LEU A 106 14.70 5.20 -4.24
CA LEU A 106 14.39 5.26 -2.81
C LEU A 106 14.99 4.03 -2.10
N ARG A 107 15.93 4.29 -1.19
CA ARG A 107 16.55 3.29 -0.31
C ARG A 107 16.25 3.61 1.14
N HIS A 108 16.05 2.57 1.94
CA HIS A 108 16.05 2.71 3.39
C HIS A 108 17.47 3.08 3.86
N SER A 109 17.59 3.84 4.94
CA SER A 109 18.89 4.24 5.50
C SER A 109 19.72 3.05 5.97
N ASP A 110 19.04 2.01 6.44
CA ASP A 110 19.65 0.77 6.93
C ASP A 110 19.69 -0.29 5.82
N PRO A 111 20.88 -0.63 5.28
CA PRO A 111 21.02 -1.63 4.24
C PRO A 111 20.61 -3.01 4.78
N GLY A 112 19.56 -3.58 4.19
CA GLY A 112 19.06 -4.91 4.57
C GLY A 112 17.82 -4.91 5.46
N PHE A 113 17.39 -3.74 5.96
CA PHE A 113 16.11 -3.62 6.65
C PHE A 113 14.95 -3.92 5.68
N ILE A 114 14.01 -4.75 6.11
CA ILE A 114 12.80 -5.09 5.37
C ILE A 114 11.59 -4.82 6.27
N GLY A 115 10.83 -3.77 5.92
CA GLY A 115 9.69 -3.30 6.71
C GLY A 115 8.90 -2.22 5.98
N SER A 116 8.04 -1.53 6.71
CA SER A 116 7.34 -0.34 6.20
C SER A 116 8.30 0.84 6.02
N VAL A 117 7.86 1.84 5.26
CA VAL A 117 8.61 3.10 5.05
C VAL A 117 8.88 3.89 6.34
N SER A 118 8.20 3.52 7.43
CA SER A 118 8.30 4.16 8.75
C SER A 118 9.09 3.29 9.74
N GLY A 119 9.76 2.23 9.28
CA GLY A 119 10.49 1.29 10.15
C GLY A 119 9.61 0.24 10.84
N GLY A 120 8.33 0.15 10.48
CA GLY A 120 7.38 -0.81 11.06
C GLY A 120 7.32 -2.14 10.30
N PRO A 121 6.38 -3.04 10.67
CA PRO A 121 6.18 -4.31 9.98
C PRO A 121 5.83 -4.16 8.49
N SER A 122 6.29 -5.11 7.69
CA SER A 122 5.93 -5.23 6.27
C SER A 122 4.54 -5.87 6.09
N TYR A 123 3.94 -5.63 4.93
CA TYR A 123 2.71 -6.29 4.51
C TYR A 123 2.79 -6.69 3.05
N ASP A 124 2.67 -7.99 2.80
CA ASP A 124 2.54 -8.54 1.47
C ASP A 124 1.45 -9.62 1.51
N HIS A 125 0.39 -9.43 0.75
CA HIS A 125 -0.75 -10.35 0.69
C HIS A 125 -0.34 -11.77 0.27
N ARG A 126 0.76 -11.91 -0.48
CA ARG A 126 1.34 -13.20 -0.89
C ARG A 126 2.09 -13.89 0.25
N LEU A 127 2.57 -13.12 1.22
CA LEU A 127 3.42 -13.62 2.30
C LEU A 127 2.68 -13.91 3.59
N THR A 128 1.52 -13.32 3.88
CA THR A 128 1.00 -13.33 5.26
C THR A 128 -0.50 -13.52 5.40
N ASN A 129 -1.23 -13.87 4.33
CA ASN A 129 -2.70 -14.03 4.36
C ASN A 129 -3.37 -12.88 5.14
N MET A 130 -3.09 -11.63 4.75
CA MET A 130 -3.63 -10.40 5.35
C MET A 130 -3.07 -10.00 6.73
N ARG A 131 -2.01 -10.64 7.23
CA ARG A 131 -1.28 -10.20 8.45
C ARG A 131 -0.04 -9.36 8.11
N THR A 132 0.52 -8.66 9.08
CA THR A 132 1.87 -8.07 8.93
C THR A 132 2.95 -9.11 9.21
N CYS A 133 4.17 -8.88 8.72
CA CYS A 133 5.36 -9.67 9.06
C CYS A 133 6.57 -8.76 9.30
N GLY A 134 7.55 -9.25 10.06
CA GLY A 134 8.69 -8.44 10.46
C GLY A 134 8.29 -7.31 11.43
N PRO A 135 9.00 -6.17 11.45
CA PRO A 135 10.10 -5.82 10.55
C PRO A 135 11.29 -6.77 10.69
N PHE A 136 12.12 -6.85 9.66
CA PHE A 136 13.33 -7.66 9.66
C PHE A 136 14.54 -6.73 9.60
N ALA A 137 15.49 -6.94 10.49
CA ALA A 137 16.72 -6.13 10.55
C ALA A 137 17.69 -6.48 9.42
N SER A 138 17.55 -7.67 8.81
CA SER A 138 18.40 -8.12 7.72
C SER A 138 17.65 -8.98 6.70
N VAL A 139 18.24 -9.11 5.51
CA VAL A 139 17.78 -10.04 4.46
C VAL A 139 17.80 -11.50 4.96
N ALA A 140 18.79 -11.87 5.78
CA ALA A 140 18.88 -13.22 6.34
C ALA A 140 17.67 -13.55 7.22
N GLU A 141 17.29 -12.64 8.13
CA GLU A 141 16.12 -12.82 9.00
C GLU A 141 14.82 -12.92 8.19
N PHE A 142 14.69 -12.13 7.13
CA PHE A 142 13.56 -12.26 6.22
C PHE A 142 13.55 -13.61 5.48
N HIS A 143 14.69 -14.10 5.02
CA HIS A 143 14.79 -15.42 4.37
C HIS A 143 14.43 -16.54 5.33
N ASP A 144 14.89 -16.48 6.59
CA ASP A 144 14.53 -17.44 7.63
C ASP A 144 13.00 -17.48 7.84
N PHE A 145 12.35 -16.31 7.85
CA PHE A 145 10.89 -16.22 7.89
C PHE A 145 10.20 -16.85 6.66
N LEU A 146 10.77 -16.72 5.47
CA LEU A 146 10.18 -17.31 4.25
C LEU A 146 10.23 -18.83 4.24
N VAL A 147 11.29 -19.43 4.79
CA VAL A 147 11.47 -20.89 4.82
C VAL A 147 10.90 -21.55 6.08
N ALA A 148 10.49 -20.76 7.08
CA ALA A 148 9.92 -21.26 8.31
C ALA A 148 8.65 -22.11 8.03
N PRO A 149 8.49 -23.29 8.68
CA PRO A 149 7.30 -24.10 8.53
C PRO A 149 6.05 -23.32 8.92
N ARG A 150 5.07 -23.26 8.02
CA ARG A 150 3.79 -22.60 8.28
C ARG A 150 2.72 -23.63 8.58
N PRO A 151 1.81 -23.37 9.54
CA PRO A 151 0.67 -24.23 9.77
C PRO A 151 -0.11 -24.43 8.46
N GLY A 152 -0.21 -25.68 8.01
CA GLY A 152 -0.92 -26.05 6.77
C GLY A 152 -0.03 -26.30 5.53
N LEU A 153 1.27 -26.02 5.57
CA LEU A 153 2.21 -26.43 4.53
C LEU A 153 2.83 -27.80 4.87
N PRO A 154 2.96 -28.74 3.90
CA PRO A 154 3.60 -30.02 4.17
C PRO A 154 5.04 -29.78 4.64
N THR A 155 5.33 -30.16 5.87
CA THR A 155 6.71 -30.11 6.37
C THR A 155 7.56 -31.13 5.60
N PRO A 156 8.89 -30.92 5.47
CA PRO A 156 9.77 -31.93 4.86
C PRO A 156 9.63 -33.33 5.49
N ARG A 157 9.24 -33.38 6.78
CA ARG A 157 8.91 -34.60 7.51
C ARG A 157 7.63 -35.28 7.00
N MET A 158 6.61 -34.50 6.63
CA MET A 158 5.36 -34.99 6.03
C MET A 158 5.60 -35.49 4.59
N VAL A 159 6.43 -34.81 3.80
CA VAL A 159 6.76 -35.25 2.43
C VAL A 159 7.45 -36.62 2.44
N ARG A 160 8.35 -36.86 3.41
CA ARG A 160 9.02 -38.17 3.58
C ARG A 160 8.09 -39.31 4.00
N GLN A 161 6.96 -39.01 4.65
CA GLN A 161 6.00 -40.04 5.07
C GLN A 161 5.07 -40.49 3.94
N VAL A 162 4.81 -39.64 2.94
CA VAL A 162 3.95 -39.95 1.80
C VAL A 162 4.69 -40.78 0.73
N SER A 163 6.02 -40.76 0.70
CA SER A 163 6.84 -41.50 -0.29
C SER A 163 7.10 -42.97 0.04
N LYS A 164 6.42 -43.59 1.02
CA LYS A 164 6.52 -45.05 1.19
C LYS A 164 5.72 -45.75 0.09
N PRO A 165 6.33 -46.63 -0.72
CA PRO A 165 5.59 -47.37 -1.73
C PRO A 165 4.60 -48.31 -1.05
N VAL A 166 3.35 -48.26 -1.50
CA VAL A 166 2.34 -49.27 -1.18
C VAL A 166 2.85 -50.58 -1.76
N SER A 167 3.11 -51.57 -0.90
CA SER A 167 3.43 -52.95 -1.31
C SER A 167 2.16 -53.70 -1.69
#